data_AF-A0A063KVK5-F1
#
_entry.id   AF-A0A063KVK5-F1
#
_cell.length_a   1.000
_cell.length_b   1.000
_cell.length_c   1.000
_cell.angle_alpha   90.00
_cell.angle_beta   90.00
_cell.angle_gamma   90.00
#
_symmetry.space_group_name_H-M   'P 1'
#
loop_
_entity.id
_entity.type
_entity.pdbx_description
1 polymer ?
#
loop_
_entity_poly.entity_id
_entity_poly.type
_entity_poly.pdbx_seq_one_letter_code
_entity_poly.pdbx_strand_id
1 'polypeptide(L)'
;MTEQPHVGLSLVNKAPLGMLVTAIVAVLANALFSLNLITLGHAIAGGILCGALLLAYWLGKGGLFFVLGVSTPLILVLFTPIAKSAALLNLVSGFFFGFCLVLVIYKFLPIKSER
;
A
#
# COMPACT_ATOMS: atom_id res chain seq x y z
N MET A 1 18.65 21.03 16.86
CA MET A 1 18.48 19.58 16.65
C MET A 1 17.84 19.42 15.30
N THR A 2 18.55 18.85 14.34
CA THR A 2 18.06 18.66 12.97
C THR A 2 17.01 17.56 13.00
N GLU A 3 15.73 17.93 12.86
CA GLU A 3 14.64 16.95 12.78
C GLU A 3 14.91 16.02 11.59
N GLN A 4 15.45 14.82 11.86
CA GLN A 4 15.59 13.83 10.81
C GLN A 4 14.19 13.50 10.30
N PRO A 5 13.93 13.62 8.99
CA PRO A 5 12.61 13.36 8.47
C PRO A 5 12.25 11.91 8.82
N HIS A 6 11.22 11.75 9.66
CA HIS A 6 10.68 10.45 10.00
C HIS A 6 10.42 9.70 8.69
N VAL A 7 11.00 8.51 8.49
CA VAL A 7 11.02 7.81 7.19
C VAL A 7 9.61 7.68 6.59
N GLY A 8 8.59 7.53 7.45
CA GLY A 8 7.18 7.55 7.07
C GLY A 8 6.69 8.88 6.46
N LEU A 9 7.18 10.03 6.91
CA LEU A 9 6.78 11.35 6.41
C LEU A 9 7.28 11.60 4.98
N SER A 10 8.50 11.15 4.67
CA SER A 10 9.03 11.16 3.30
C SER A 10 8.21 10.28 2.36
N LEU A 11 7.75 9.11 2.84
CA LEU A 11 6.88 8.20 2.09
C LEU A 11 5.50 8.82 1.84
N VAL A 12 4.86 9.40 2.88
CA VAL A 12 3.57 10.10 2.76
C VAL A 12 3.65 11.23 1.73
N ASN A 13 4.73 12.00 1.72
CA ASN A 13 4.91 13.08 0.76
C ASN A 13 4.99 12.62 -0.70
N LYS A 14 5.57 11.43 -0.94
CA LYS A 14 5.71 10.82 -2.27
C LYS A 14 4.54 9.90 -2.64
N ALA A 15 3.64 9.59 -1.71
CA ALA A 15 2.51 8.70 -1.94
C ALA A 15 1.63 9.06 -3.15
N PRO A 16 1.31 10.35 -3.45
CA PRO A 16 0.54 10.69 -4.64
C PRO A 16 1.23 10.26 -5.96
N LEU A 17 2.55 10.41 -6.03
CA LEU A 17 3.33 9.96 -7.18
C LEU A 17 3.36 8.43 -7.26
N GLY A 18 3.55 7.75 -6.12
CA GLY A 18 3.50 6.29 -6.04
C GLY A 18 2.13 5.73 -6.47
N MET A 19 1.04 6.37 -6.07
CA MET A 19 -0.32 6.02 -6.48
C MET A 19 -0.51 6.20 -7.99
N LEU A 20 0.00 7.29 -8.57
CA LEU A 20 -0.07 7.51 -10.03
C LEU A 20 0.71 6.43 -10.80
N VAL A 21 1.94 6.13 -10.37
CA VAL A 21 2.78 5.10 -11.02
C VAL A 21 2.12 3.73 -10.93
N THR A 22 1.61 3.35 -9.76
CA THR A 22 0.95 2.05 -9.55
C THR A 22 -0.36 1.94 -10.33
N ALA A 23 -1.12 3.02 -10.47
CA ALA A 23 -2.30 3.08 -11.33
C ALA A 23 -1.94 2.87 -12.81
N ILE A 24 -0.89 3.52 -13.31
CA ILE A 24 -0.41 3.33 -14.69
C ILE A 24 0.02 1.88 -14.92
N VAL A 25 0.79 1.30 -14.00
CA VAL A 25 1.21 -0.10 -14.08
C VAL A 25 0.00 -1.04 -14.07
N ALA A 26 -1.01 -0.78 -13.22
CA ALA A 26 -2.23 -1.57 -13.18
C ALA A 26 -3.01 -1.48 -14.50
N VAL A 27 -3.13 -0.29 -15.10
CA VAL A 27 -3.79 -0.12 -16.42
C VAL A 27 -3.04 -0.90 -17.50
N LEU A 28 -1.71 -0.79 -17.55
CA LEU A 28 -0.89 -1.53 -18.51
C LEU A 28 -0.97 -3.05 -18.30
N ALA A 29 -0.97 -3.51 -17.04
CA ALA A 29 -1.14 -4.92 -16.71
C ALA A 29 -2.47 -5.47 -17.22
N ASN A 30 -3.55 -4.70 -17.12
CA ASN A 30 -4.87 -5.11 -17.60
C ASN A 30 -5.07 -4.94 -19.11
N ALA A 31 -4.28 -4.09 -19.77
CA ALA A 31 -4.24 -4.03 -21.23
C ALA A 31 -3.51 -5.24 -21.84
N LEU A 32 -2.48 -5.75 -21.16
CA LEU A 32 -1.66 -6.88 -21.62
C LEU A 32 -2.17 -8.25 -21.16
N PHE A 33 -2.94 -8.30 -20.07
CA PHE A 33 -3.41 -9.54 -19.45
C PHE A 33 -4.89 -9.49 -19.07
N SER A 34 -5.47 -10.65 -18.78
CA SER A 34 -6.85 -10.75 -18.31
C SER A 34 -7.00 -10.18 -16.89
N LEU A 35 -7.91 -9.22 -16.74
CA LEU A 35 -8.25 -8.63 -15.46
C LEU A 35 -8.96 -9.64 -14.55
N ASN A 36 -8.42 -9.84 -13.35
CA ASN A 36 -9.09 -10.61 -12.29
C ASN A 36 -9.49 -9.64 -11.16
N LEU A 37 -10.76 -9.24 -11.16
CA LEU A 37 -11.33 -8.29 -10.18
C LEU A 37 -11.20 -8.79 -8.75
N ILE A 38 -11.31 -10.10 -8.52
CA ILE A 38 -11.23 -10.69 -7.19
C ILE A 38 -9.81 -10.55 -6.65
N THR A 39 -8.80 -10.93 -7.44
CA THR A 39 -7.40 -10.76 -7.07
C THR A 39 -7.05 -9.29 -6.84
N LEU A 40 -7.54 -8.39 -7.70
CA LEU A 40 -7.31 -6.95 -7.56
C LEU A 40 -7.94 -6.38 -6.28
N GLY A 41 -9.15 -6.82 -5.92
CA GLY A 41 -9.82 -6.41 -4.69
C GLY A 41 -9.04 -6.83 -3.44
N HIS A 42 -8.59 -8.09 -3.38
CA HIS A 42 -7.75 -8.59 -2.28
C HIS A 42 -6.42 -7.84 -2.22
N ALA A 43 -5.82 -7.57 -3.37
CA ALA A 43 -4.59 -6.79 -3.49
C ALA A 43 -4.73 -5.41 -2.84
N ILE A 44 -5.73 -4.64 -3.27
CA ILE A 44 -5.99 -3.30 -2.77
C ILE A 44 -6.29 -3.33 -1.26
N ALA A 45 -7.14 -4.25 -0.81
CA ALA A 45 -7.48 -4.39 0.62
C ALA A 45 -6.24 -4.72 1.47
N GLY A 46 -5.39 -5.64 1.02
CA GLY A 46 -4.13 -5.96 1.68
C GLY A 46 -3.16 -4.77 1.71
N GLY A 47 -3.09 -4.00 0.62
CA GLY A 47 -2.34 -2.76 0.54
C GLY A 47 -2.80 -1.71 1.55
N ILE A 48 -4.11 -1.51 1.64
CA ILE A 48 -4.75 -0.60 2.61
C ILE A 48 -4.40 -1.02 4.03
N LEU A 49 -4.57 -2.30 4.36
CA LEU A 49 -4.27 -2.85 5.68
C LEU A 49 -2.79 -2.66 6.04
N CYS A 50 -1.88 -3.00 5.13
CA CYS A 50 -0.44 -2.79 5.30
C CYS A 50 -0.13 -1.31 5.55
N GLY A 51 -0.69 -0.41 4.73
CA GLY A 51 -0.51 1.04 4.86
C GLY A 51 -0.98 1.57 6.21
N ALA A 52 -2.15 1.12 6.69
CA ALA A 52 -2.69 1.50 7.98
C ALA A 52 -1.82 1.01 9.15
N LEU A 53 -1.31 -0.23 9.07
CA LEU A 53 -0.41 -0.80 10.07
C LEU A 53 0.94 -0.06 10.11
N LEU A 54 1.53 0.23 8.94
CA LEU A 54 2.79 0.99 8.89
C LEU A 54 2.61 2.44 9.32
N LEU A 55 1.47 3.08 9.01
CA LEU A 55 1.14 4.40 9.58
C LEU A 55 1.04 4.34 11.10
N ALA A 56 0.35 3.34 11.67
CA ALA A 56 0.27 3.15 13.12
C ALA A 56 1.66 3.01 13.75
N TYR A 57 2.56 2.27 13.10
CA TYR A 57 3.96 2.15 13.52
C TYR A 57 4.68 3.50 13.47
N TRP A 58 4.60 4.24 12.35
CA TRP A 58 5.26 5.55 12.19
C TRP A 58 4.68 6.63 13.11
N LEU A 59 3.45 6.47 13.58
CA LEU A 59 2.82 7.33 14.59
C LEU A 59 3.17 6.91 16.03
N GLY A 60 4.06 5.95 16.22
CA GLY A 60 4.58 5.57 17.54
C GLY A 60 3.72 4.58 18.32
N LYS A 61 2.74 3.91 17.70
CA LYS A 61 1.89 2.90 18.41
C LYS A 61 2.63 1.60 18.78
N GLY A 62 3.88 1.43 18.35
CA GLY A 62 4.77 0.33 18.78
C GLY A 62 5.27 -0.56 17.62
N GLY A 63 6.35 -1.29 17.86
CA GLY A 63 7.04 -2.11 16.85
C GLY A 63 6.24 -3.31 16.32
N LEU A 64 5.23 -3.79 17.05
CA LEU A 64 4.35 -4.88 16.58
C LEU A 64 3.64 -4.52 15.28
N PHE A 65 3.23 -3.26 15.10
CA PHE A 65 2.58 -2.78 13.90
C PHE A 65 3.49 -2.86 12.66
N PHE A 66 4.81 -2.70 12.83
CA PHE A 66 5.77 -2.91 11.76
C PHE A 66 5.81 -4.39 11.34
N VAL A 67 5.89 -5.31 12.32
CA VAL A 67 5.91 -6.75 12.06
C VAL A 67 4.64 -7.19 11.34
N LEU A 68 3.47 -6.74 11.81
CA LEU A 68 2.18 -7.05 11.17
C LEU A 68 2.07 -6.44 9.76
N GLY A 69 2.51 -5.18 9.60
CA GLY A 69 2.52 -4.50 8.30
C GLY A 69 3.36 -5.25 7.26
N VAL A 70 4.61 -5.56 7.60
CA VAL A 70 5.53 -6.31 6.70
C VAL A 70 5.05 -7.75 6.45
N SER A 71 4.33 -8.36 7.40
CA SER A 71 3.77 -9.70 7.23
C SER A 71 2.56 -9.73 6.29
N THR A 72 1.85 -8.61 6.12
CA THR A 72 0.63 -8.52 5.29
C THR A 72 0.84 -9.01 3.85
N PRO A 73 1.84 -8.53 3.08
CA PRO A 73 2.08 -9.03 1.72
C PRO A 73 2.48 -10.51 1.69
N LEU A 74 3.18 -11.01 2.71
CA LEU A 74 3.56 -12.44 2.79
C LEU A 74 2.31 -13.31 2.91
N ILE A 75 1.40 -12.95 3.81
CA ILE A 75 0.12 -13.65 4.00
C ILE A 75 -0.72 -13.55 2.72
N LEU A 76 -0.81 -12.37 2.11
CA LEU A 76 -1.60 -12.13 0.91
C LEU A 76 -1.16 -13.00 -0.28
N VAL A 77 0.14 -13.22 -0.44
CA VAL A 77 0.70 -14.09 -1.48
C VAL A 77 0.28 -15.55 -1.27
N LEU A 78 0.20 -16.03 -0.02
CA LEU A 78 -0.22 -17.41 0.28
C LEU A 78 -1.69 -17.68 -0.07
N PHE A 79 -2.55 -16.67 0.03
CA PHE A 79 -3.98 -16.80 -0.22
C PHE A 79 -4.41 -16.39 -1.64
N THR A 80 -3.49 -15.85 -2.43
CA THR A 80 -3.79 -15.49 -3.82
C THR A 80 -3.46 -16.65 -4.74
N PRO A 81 -4.41 -17.15 -5.55
CA PRO A 81 -4.11 -18.17 -6.56
C PRO A 81 -3.27 -17.55 -7.69
N ILE A 82 -1.94 -17.63 -7.56
CA ILE A 82 -0.98 -17.13 -8.55
C ILE A 82 -0.76 -18.23 -9.60
N ALA A 83 -1.76 -18.46 -10.45
CA ALA A 83 -1.66 -19.46 -11.52
C ALA A 83 -0.78 -18.97 -12.70
N LYS A 84 -0.59 -17.65 -12.85
CA LYS A 84 0.14 -17.02 -13.96
C LYS A 84 0.87 -15.76 -13.48
N SER A 85 1.98 -15.41 -14.13
CA SER A 85 2.75 -14.17 -13.88
C SER A 85 1.90 -12.89 -13.93
N ALA A 86 0.87 -12.88 -14.78
CA ALA A 86 -0.13 -11.81 -14.84
C ALA A 86 -0.88 -11.56 -13.51
N ALA A 87 -1.23 -12.63 -12.79
CA ALA A 87 -1.94 -12.52 -11.51
C ALA A 87 -1.04 -11.89 -10.44
N LEU A 88 0.27 -12.17 -10.50
CA LEU A 88 1.26 -11.54 -9.62
C LEU A 88 1.39 -10.05 -9.93
N LEU A 89 1.42 -9.64 -11.19
CA LEU A 89 1.49 -8.23 -11.56
C LEU A 89 0.26 -7.45 -11.09
N ASN A 90 -0.94 -8.01 -11.24
CA ASN A 90 -2.19 -7.43 -10.70
C ASN A 90 -2.20 -7.39 -9.17
N LEU A 91 -1.68 -8.43 -8.50
CA LEU A 91 -1.56 -8.47 -7.04
C LEU A 91 -0.62 -7.38 -6.52
N VAL A 92 0.58 -7.26 -7.11
CA VAL A 92 1.60 -6.30 -6.66
C VAL A 92 1.15 -4.86 -6.95
N SER A 93 0.67 -4.59 -8.17
CA SER A 93 0.20 -3.24 -8.53
C SER A 93 -1.00 -2.81 -7.70
N GLY A 94 -1.99 -3.69 -7.50
CA GLY A 94 -3.14 -3.42 -6.64
C GLY A 94 -2.74 -3.20 -5.18
N PHE A 95 -1.81 -3.99 -4.65
CA PHE A 95 -1.29 -3.84 -3.29
C PHE A 95 -0.63 -2.49 -3.09
N PHE A 96 0.31 -2.11 -3.96
CA PHE A 96 0.98 -0.82 -3.84
C PHE A 96 0.03 0.36 -4.08
N PHE A 97 -0.96 0.20 -4.96
CA PHE A 97 -2.01 1.21 -5.14
C PHE A 97 -2.81 1.43 -3.85
N GLY A 98 -3.32 0.36 -3.23
CA GLY A 98 -4.03 0.44 -1.95
C GLY A 98 -3.19 1.00 -0.80
N PHE A 99 -1.90 0.62 -0.76
CA PHE A 99 -0.94 1.16 0.20
C PHE A 99 -0.78 2.69 0.03
N CYS A 100 -0.50 3.14 -1.21
CA CYS A 100 -0.36 4.56 -1.49
C CYS A 100 -1.65 5.33 -1.26
N LEU A 101 -2.82 4.75 -1.56
CA LEU A 101 -4.13 5.34 -1.30
C LEU A 101 -4.27 5.75 0.16
N VAL A 102 -3.93 4.87 1.10
CA VAL A 102 -3.99 5.16 2.54
C VAL A 102 -3.06 6.30 2.93
N LEU A 103 -1.84 6.33 2.38
CA LEU A 103 -0.90 7.42 2.64
C LEU A 103 -1.35 8.76 2.05
N VAL A 104 -1.98 8.74 0.88
CA VAL A 104 -2.59 9.93 0.25
C VAL A 104 -3.75 10.43 1.09
N ILE A 105 -4.64 9.54 1.51
CA ILE A 105 -5.76 9.85 2.41
C ILE A 105 -5.23 10.49 3.70
N TYR A 106 -4.20 9.90 4.33
CA TYR A 106 -3.56 10.46 5.51
C TYR A 106 -2.96 11.86 5.25
N LYS A 107 -2.34 12.09 4.09
CA LYS A 107 -1.75 13.37 3.72
C LYS A 107 -2.79 14.49 3.60
N PHE A 108 -3.96 14.18 3.03
CA PHE A 108 -4.99 15.18 2.70
C PHE A 108 -6.14 15.22 3.70
N LEU A 109 -6.30 14.23 4.56
CA LEU A 109 -7.23 14.32 5.68
C LEU A 109 -6.71 15.39 6.65
N PRO A 110 -7.51 16.42 6.97
CA PRO A 110 -7.23 17.31 8.07
C PRO A 110 -7.45 16.51 9.35
N ILE A 111 -6.48 15.69 9.75
CA ILE A 111 -6.46 15.18 11.11
C ILE A 111 -6.24 16.42 11.96
N LYS A 112 -7.31 16.85 12.62
CA LYS A 112 -7.28 17.87 13.67
C LYS A 112 -6.36 17.33 14.76
N SER A 113 -5.06 17.53 14.59
CA SER A 113 -4.07 17.33 15.61
C SER A 113 -4.37 18.43 16.62
N GLU A 114 -5.13 18.09 17.67
CA GLU A 114 -5.10 18.86 18.91
C GLU A 114 -3.64 18.87 19.37
N ARG A 115 -2.93 19.93 19.01
CA ARG A 115 -1.66 20.33 19.59
C ARG A 115 -1.91 21.63 20.32
#